data_AF-A0A7S1J7K9-F1
#
_entry.id   AF-A0A7S1J7K9-F1
#
_cell.length_a   1.000
_cell.length_b   1.000
_cell.length_c   1.000
_cell.angle_alpha   90.00
_cell.angle_beta   90.00
_cell.angle_gamma   90.00
#
_symmetry.space_group_name_H-M   'P 1'
#
loop_
_entity.id
_entity.type
_entity.pdbx_description
1 polymer ?
#
loop_
_entity_poly.entity_id
_entity_poly.type
_entity_poly.pdbx_seq_one_letter_code
_entity_poly.pdbx_strand_id
1 'polypeptide(L)'
;RVSFFFAMPWLRPSIALGQKLCTRGAFYNTSAKSPKSSHSRLFGEASISKCGVIRSVDCHCGGLPARVIIDGAPLVPGRSALERRSYMQQHTDWLRTLMITEPRGYPCQNLNVVFPATPAVPEAAFSYVIAENNCVYPLMSGHNTICVVTALLETGRVPMVEPVTEFTLEAPAGPIRVSA
;
A
#
# COMPACT_ATOMS: atom_id res chain seq x y z
N ARG A 1 4.70 -4.86 -27.45
CA ARG A 1 5.81 -5.17 -28.37
C ARG A 1 6.97 -5.65 -27.52
N VAL A 2 7.29 -6.95 -27.61
CA VAL A 2 8.35 -7.61 -26.84
C VAL A 2 9.70 -7.24 -27.45
N SER A 3 10.68 -6.87 -26.64
CA SER A 3 12.08 -6.81 -27.07
C SER A 3 12.96 -7.16 -25.86
N PHE A 4 13.39 -8.42 -25.84
CA PHE A 4 14.48 -8.94 -25.01
C PHE A 4 15.81 -8.36 -25.52
N PHE A 5 16.69 -7.96 -24.61
CA PHE A 5 18.12 -7.80 -24.91
C PHE A 5 18.94 -8.52 -23.83
N PHE A 6 19.64 -9.56 -24.27
CA PHE A 6 20.62 -10.34 -23.51
C PHE A 6 21.88 -9.51 -23.24
N ALA A 7 22.34 -9.46 -21.99
CA ALA A 7 23.77 -9.29 -21.67
C ALA A 7 24.07 -9.78 -20.23
N MET A 8 24.94 -10.77 -20.13
CA MET A 8 25.64 -11.29 -18.94
C MET A 8 27.15 -11.32 -19.32
N PRO A 9 28.14 -11.58 -18.43
CA PRO A 9 28.32 -11.27 -17.01
C PRO A 9 29.75 -10.70 -16.68
N TRP A 10 30.04 -10.42 -15.40
CA TRP A 10 31.36 -10.18 -14.76
C TRP A 10 31.98 -8.78 -14.76
N LEU A 11 31.90 -8.10 -13.59
CA LEU A 11 33.06 -7.58 -12.85
C LEU A 11 32.63 -7.14 -11.45
N ARG A 12 33.05 -7.91 -10.42
CA ARG A 12 33.05 -7.47 -9.01
C ARG A 12 34.24 -6.53 -8.79
N PRO A 13 34.19 -5.69 -7.74
CA PRO A 13 35.12 -5.91 -6.65
C PRO A 13 34.46 -5.91 -5.26
N SER A 14 34.88 -6.88 -4.45
CA SER A 14 34.75 -6.89 -2.99
C SER A 14 35.73 -5.87 -2.37
N ILE A 15 35.40 -5.30 -1.20
CA ILE A 15 36.23 -5.37 0.04
C ILE A 15 35.56 -4.57 1.17
N ALA A 16 35.39 -5.28 2.30
CA ALA A 16 35.41 -4.87 3.71
C ALA A 16 34.43 -3.81 4.24
N LEU A 17 34.08 -3.74 5.52
CA LEU A 17 34.01 -4.64 6.68
C LEU A 17 33.56 -3.66 7.78
N GLY A 18 32.42 -3.88 8.41
CA GLY A 18 31.90 -2.91 9.38
C GLY A 18 30.71 -3.45 10.16
N GLN A 19 30.89 -4.59 10.83
CA GLN A 19 29.97 -5.00 11.88
C GLN A 19 30.10 -4.07 13.08
N LYS A 20 28.97 -3.54 13.57
CA LYS A 20 28.68 -3.50 15.01
C LYS A 20 27.16 -3.56 15.22
N LEU A 21 26.77 -4.65 15.88
CA LEU A 21 25.47 -4.92 16.49
C LEU A 21 25.18 -3.99 17.68
N CYS A 22 23.93 -4.10 18.17
CA CYS A 22 23.32 -3.56 19.40
C CYS A 22 22.78 -2.13 19.28
N THR A 23 21.56 -1.78 19.68
CA THR A 23 20.54 -2.45 20.50
C THR A 23 19.24 -1.63 20.42
N ARG A 24 18.11 -2.27 20.70
CA ARG A 24 16.81 -1.70 21.11
C ARG A 24 16.84 -0.22 21.57
N GLY A 25 15.97 0.59 20.98
CA GLY A 25 15.59 1.91 21.49
C GLY A 25 14.24 2.31 20.94
N ALA A 26 13.18 1.99 21.69
CA ALA A 26 11.90 2.68 21.56
C ALA A 26 12.12 4.17 21.82
N PHE A 27 11.75 5.03 20.88
CA PHE A 27 11.62 6.46 21.14
C PHE A 27 10.26 6.94 20.64
N TYR A 28 9.31 6.90 21.58
CA TYR A 28 8.14 7.75 21.55
C TYR A 28 8.60 9.22 21.70
N ASN A 29 8.03 10.06 20.83
CA ASN A 29 7.64 11.45 21.06
C ASN A 29 8.69 12.43 21.63
N THR A 30 9.25 13.28 20.76
CA THR A 30 9.63 14.64 21.15
C THR A 30 8.74 15.64 20.42
N SER A 31 7.96 16.35 21.23
CA SER A 31 7.04 17.41 20.83
C SER A 31 7.83 18.62 20.34
N ALA A 32 7.89 18.80 19.01
CA ALA A 32 8.26 20.07 18.39
C ALA A 32 6.97 20.82 18.02
N LYS A 33 6.68 21.92 18.71
CA LYS A 33 5.54 22.80 18.41
C LYS A 33 5.76 23.46 17.04
N SER A 34 4.88 23.20 16.08
CA SER A 34 4.88 23.87 14.78
C SER A 34 4.22 25.26 14.86
N PRO A 35 4.61 26.22 13.99
CA PRO A 35 4.04 27.57 14.03
C PRO A 35 2.60 27.56 13.50
N LYS A 36 1.70 28.29 14.17
CA LYS A 36 0.28 28.37 13.82
C LYS A 36 0.11 29.16 12.52
N SER A 37 -0.33 28.51 11.44
CA SER A 37 -0.70 29.20 10.19
C SER A 37 -2.16 29.67 10.25
N SER A 38 -2.40 30.87 9.73
CA SER A 38 -3.64 31.65 9.83
C SER A 38 -4.83 31.15 8.98
N HIS A 39 -4.84 29.87 8.59
CA HIS A 39 -5.85 29.30 7.67
C HIS A 39 -7.03 28.62 8.38
N SER A 40 -7.27 28.90 9.66
CA SER A 40 -8.30 28.21 10.47
C SER A 40 -9.75 28.67 10.26
N ARG A 41 -10.03 29.53 9.26
CA ARG A 41 -11.36 30.17 9.11
C ARG A 41 -12.29 29.55 8.07
N LEU A 42 -11.84 28.62 7.22
CA LEU A 42 -12.67 28.05 6.14
C LEU A 42 -13.01 26.56 6.30
N PHE A 43 -12.31 25.85 7.17
CA PHE A 43 -12.58 24.44 7.45
C PHE A 43 -12.63 24.28 8.97
N GLY A 44 -13.78 23.83 9.49
CA GLY A 44 -14.01 23.64 10.91
C GLY A 44 -12.94 22.77 11.56
N GLU A 45 -12.76 22.97 12.86
CA GLU A 45 -11.73 22.40 13.73
C GLU A 45 -11.87 20.88 13.99
N ALA A 46 -12.43 20.14 13.03
CA ALA A 46 -12.46 18.69 13.02
C ALA A 46 -11.19 18.15 12.33
N SER A 47 -10.11 18.08 13.11
CA SER A 47 -9.00 17.12 12.95
C SER A 47 -8.48 16.88 11.53
N ILE A 48 -7.85 17.89 10.91
CA ILE A 48 -6.70 17.63 10.02
C ILE A 48 -5.49 17.37 10.92
N SER A 49 -5.50 16.27 11.67
CA SER A 49 -4.38 15.91 12.53
C SER A 49 -3.26 15.32 11.67
N LYS A 50 -2.22 16.14 11.43
CA LYS A 50 -1.01 15.89 10.61
C LYS A 50 -1.31 15.69 9.11
N CYS A 51 -0.97 16.69 8.30
CA CYS A 51 -0.87 16.53 6.85
C CYS A 51 0.26 15.54 6.54
N GLY A 52 -0.08 14.25 6.52
CA GLY A 52 0.80 13.18 6.09
C GLY A 52 0.80 13.08 4.57
N VAL A 53 1.96 12.87 3.97
CA VAL A 53 2.06 12.56 2.54
C VAL A 53 1.66 11.11 2.34
N ILE A 54 0.58 10.87 1.58
CA ILE A 54 0.18 9.53 1.15
C ILE A 54 0.86 9.26 -0.19
N ARG A 55 1.63 8.18 -0.27
CA ARG A 55 2.30 7.76 -1.50
C ARG A 55 1.53 6.63 -2.15
N SER A 56 1.19 6.81 -3.42
CA SER A 56 0.50 5.80 -4.20
C SER A 56 1.16 5.56 -5.55
N VAL A 57 0.95 4.37 -6.09
CA VAL A 57 1.24 4.00 -7.47
C VAL A 57 -0.08 3.89 -8.21
N ASP A 58 -0.23 4.62 -9.29
CA ASP A 58 -1.39 4.51 -10.17
C ASP A 58 -1.04 3.57 -11.32
N CYS A 59 -1.91 2.59 -11.56
CA CYS A 59 -1.75 1.61 -12.61
C CYS A 59 -3.12 1.19 -13.15
N HIS A 60 -3.12 0.34 -14.18
CA HIS A 60 -4.36 -0.22 -14.72
C HIS A 60 -4.15 -1.66 -15.17
N CYS A 61 -5.20 -2.47 -15.09
CA CYS A 61 -5.23 -3.82 -15.66
C CYS A 61 -6.37 -3.89 -16.67
N GLY A 62 -6.06 -4.12 -17.96
CA GLY A 62 -7.08 -4.13 -19.02
C GLY A 62 -7.84 -2.82 -19.19
N GLY A 63 -7.22 -1.68 -18.87
CA GLY A 63 -7.85 -0.36 -18.89
C GLY A 63 -8.65 0.00 -17.64
N LEU A 64 -8.81 -0.93 -16.68
CA LEU A 64 -9.44 -0.65 -15.39
C LEU A 64 -8.42 -0.04 -14.43
N PRO A 65 -8.62 1.21 -13.98
CA PRO A 65 -7.64 1.94 -13.19
C PRO A 65 -7.69 1.50 -11.72
N ALA A 66 -6.52 1.50 -11.09
CA ALA A 66 -6.33 1.17 -9.68
C ALA A 66 -5.19 2.02 -9.10
N ARG A 67 -5.51 2.73 -8.01
CA ARG A 67 -4.55 3.43 -7.18
C ARG A 67 -4.13 2.54 -6.02
N VAL A 68 -2.84 2.27 -5.89
CA VAL A 68 -2.27 1.42 -4.84
C VAL A 68 -1.50 2.28 -3.85
N ILE A 69 -2.02 2.43 -2.62
CA ILE A 69 -1.30 3.10 -1.54
C ILE A 69 -0.23 2.17 -1.00
N ILE A 70 1.02 2.63 -1.06
CA ILE A 70 2.20 1.89 -0.61
C ILE A 70 2.80 2.49 0.67
N ASP A 71 2.44 3.72 1.03
CA ASP A 71 2.93 4.40 2.23
C ASP A 71 2.01 5.56 2.64
N GLY A 72 2.02 5.91 3.93
CA GLY A 72 1.22 7.01 4.50
C GLY A 72 -0.24 6.68 4.79
N ALA A 73 -0.67 5.42 4.63
CA ALA A 73 -2.00 4.98 5.04
C ALA A 73 -2.18 5.06 6.57
N PRO A 74 -3.38 5.35 7.08
CA PRO A 74 -3.68 5.26 8.51
C PRO A 74 -3.51 3.83 9.00
N LEU A 75 -3.20 3.67 10.29
CA LEU A 75 -3.19 2.38 10.93
C LEU A 75 -4.61 1.81 10.97
N VAL A 76 -4.79 0.62 10.41
CA VAL A 76 -6.06 -0.12 10.41
C VAL A 76 -5.87 -1.38 11.24
N PRO A 77 -6.53 -1.49 12.42
CA PRO A 77 -6.47 -2.69 13.23
C PRO A 77 -7.23 -3.85 12.55
N GLY A 78 -6.81 -5.07 12.86
CA GLY A 78 -7.44 -6.29 12.37
C GLY A 78 -6.46 -7.46 12.36
N ARG A 79 -6.94 -8.63 12.76
CA ARG A 79 -6.21 -9.90 12.75
C ARG A 79 -6.22 -10.58 11.38
N SER A 80 -7.10 -10.14 10.48
CA SER A 80 -7.22 -10.59 9.09
C SER A 80 -7.51 -9.41 8.15
N ALA A 81 -7.32 -9.60 6.84
CA ALA A 81 -7.67 -8.61 5.84
C ALA A 81 -9.19 -8.31 5.83
N LEU A 82 -10.02 -9.30 6.20
CA LEU A 82 -11.47 -9.13 6.33
C LEU A 82 -11.84 -8.19 7.49
N GLU A 83 -11.18 -8.33 8.64
CA GLU A 83 -11.35 -7.42 9.76
C GLU A 83 -10.88 -6.01 9.41
N ARG A 84 -9.72 -5.88 8.74
CA ARG A 84 -9.21 -4.58 8.26
C ARG A 84 -10.19 -3.93 7.28
N ARG A 85 -10.73 -4.69 6.33
CA ARG A 85 -11.75 -4.23 5.38
C ARG A 85 -12.99 -3.71 6.11
N SER A 86 -13.47 -4.44 7.11
CA SER A 86 -14.64 -4.05 7.89
C SER A 86 -14.39 -2.80 8.72
N TYR A 87 -13.21 -2.70 9.34
CA TYR A 87 -12.79 -1.50 10.06
C TYR A 87 -12.70 -0.29 9.13
N MET A 88 -12.12 -0.46 7.94
CA MET A 88 -12.00 0.64 6.99
C MET A 88 -13.35 1.18 6.56
N GLN A 89 -14.27 0.28 6.23
CA GLN A 89 -15.63 0.66 5.84
C GLN A 89 -16.36 1.42 6.97
N GLN A 90 -16.15 1.04 8.23
CA GLN A 90 -16.87 1.62 9.38
C GLN A 90 -16.22 2.88 9.94
N HIS A 91 -14.90 3.01 9.84
CA HIS A 91 -14.14 4.01 10.60
C HIS A 91 -13.18 4.86 9.76
N THR A 92 -12.75 4.40 8.57
CA THR A 92 -11.75 5.11 7.77
C THR A 92 -12.18 5.36 6.31
N ASP A 93 -13.48 5.42 6.04
CA ASP A 93 -14.01 5.71 4.70
C ASP A 93 -13.61 7.09 4.16
N TRP A 94 -13.15 7.99 5.04
CA TRP A 94 -12.54 9.26 4.66
C TRP A 94 -11.34 9.06 3.72
N LEU A 95 -10.58 7.96 3.86
CA LEU A 95 -9.41 7.68 3.02
C LEU A 95 -9.85 7.34 1.59
N ARG A 96 -10.87 6.49 1.46
CA ARG A 96 -11.49 6.20 0.17
C ARG A 96 -11.94 7.50 -0.48
N THR A 97 -12.76 8.27 0.23
CA THR A 97 -13.28 9.55 -0.26
C THR A 97 -12.13 10.46 -0.74
N LEU A 98 -11.12 10.67 0.10
CA LEU A 98 -9.96 11.51 -0.23
C LEU A 98 -9.23 11.08 -1.51
N MET A 99 -9.13 9.77 -1.77
CA MET A 99 -8.22 9.22 -2.77
C MET A 99 -8.88 8.90 -4.11
N ILE A 100 -10.20 8.62 -4.14
CA ILE A 100 -10.90 8.22 -5.37
C ILE A 100 -12.02 9.16 -5.80
N THR A 101 -12.47 10.10 -4.96
CA THR A 101 -13.41 11.13 -5.40
C THR A 101 -12.66 12.35 -5.92
N GLU A 102 -13.38 13.18 -6.68
CA GLU A 102 -12.88 14.49 -7.08
C GLU A 102 -12.48 15.31 -5.84
N PRO A 103 -11.39 16.11 -5.90
CA PRO A 103 -10.58 16.44 -7.08
C PRO A 103 -9.37 15.52 -7.34
N ARG A 104 -9.16 14.47 -6.53
CA ARG A 104 -7.95 13.62 -6.61
C ARG A 104 -8.16 12.31 -7.38
N GLY A 105 -9.42 11.91 -7.53
CA GLY A 105 -9.85 10.76 -8.30
C GLY A 105 -11.06 11.09 -9.17
N TYR A 106 -11.72 10.04 -9.64
CA TYR A 106 -12.85 10.11 -10.55
C TYR A 106 -13.71 8.83 -10.38
N PRO A 107 -14.95 8.80 -10.89
CA PRO A 107 -15.90 7.71 -10.62
C PRO A 107 -15.45 6.29 -10.96
N CYS A 108 -14.50 6.11 -11.89
CA CYS A 108 -13.99 4.80 -12.25
C CYS A 108 -12.72 4.39 -11.47
N GLN A 109 -12.14 5.28 -10.67
CA GLN A 109 -10.91 5.02 -9.92
C GLN A 109 -11.18 4.07 -8.75
N ASN A 110 -10.35 3.03 -8.63
CA ASN A 110 -10.38 2.10 -7.51
C ASN A 110 -9.20 2.36 -6.57
N LEU A 111 -9.37 2.07 -5.29
CA LEU A 111 -8.33 2.18 -4.28
C LEU A 111 -7.94 0.81 -3.75
N ASN A 112 -6.63 0.60 -3.62
CA ASN A 112 -6.05 -0.52 -2.90
C ASN A 112 -5.15 0.02 -1.81
N VAL A 113 -5.39 -0.40 -0.57
CA VAL A 113 -4.55 -0.02 0.56
C VAL A 113 -3.74 -1.23 0.99
N VAL A 114 -2.42 -1.15 0.84
CA VAL A 114 -1.51 -2.23 1.19
C VAL A 114 -1.12 -2.12 2.66
N PHE A 115 -1.15 -3.26 3.34
CA PHE A 115 -0.74 -3.43 4.72
C PHE A 115 0.26 -4.58 4.84
N PRO A 116 1.06 -4.62 5.92
CA PRO A 116 1.83 -5.81 6.26
C PRO A 116 0.95 -7.06 6.39
N ALA A 117 1.56 -8.24 6.35
CA ALA A 117 0.91 -9.51 6.63
C ALA A 117 0.06 -9.45 7.92
N THR A 118 -1.06 -10.17 7.93
CA THR A 118 -1.88 -10.28 9.14
C THR A 118 -1.51 -11.53 9.94
N PRO A 119 -1.91 -11.60 11.23
CA PRO A 119 -1.80 -12.83 12.00
C PRO A 119 -2.58 -14.02 11.42
N ALA A 120 -3.63 -13.80 10.61
CA ALA A 120 -4.42 -14.87 10.02
C ALA A 120 -3.70 -15.58 8.87
N VAL A 121 -2.83 -14.85 8.15
CA VAL A 121 -2.03 -15.37 7.03
C VAL A 121 -0.59 -14.85 7.17
N PRO A 122 0.19 -15.38 8.13
CA PRO A 122 1.54 -14.90 8.42
C PRO A 122 2.54 -15.12 7.27
N GLU A 123 2.26 -16.04 6.36
CA GLU A 123 3.06 -16.35 5.17
C GLU A 123 2.81 -15.39 4.00
N ALA A 124 1.77 -14.54 4.06
CA ALA A 124 1.53 -13.54 3.03
C ALA A 124 2.64 -12.50 3.04
N ALA A 125 3.12 -12.08 1.87
CA ALA A 125 4.07 -10.98 1.77
C ALA A 125 3.42 -9.68 2.24
N PHE A 126 2.17 -9.44 1.81
CA PHE A 126 1.35 -8.30 2.18
C PHE A 126 -0.13 -8.71 2.22
N SER A 127 -0.92 -7.92 2.93
CA SER A 127 -2.38 -7.94 2.81
C SER A 127 -2.85 -6.63 2.18
N TYR A 128 -4.04 -6.63 1.60
CA TYR A 128 -4.60 -5.41 1.03
C TYR A 128 -6.11 -5.34 1.20
N VAL A 129 -6.64 -4.13 1.17
CA VAL A 129 -8.08 -3.85 1.17
C VAL A 129 -8.42 -3.04 -0.06
N ILE A 130 -9.47 -3.48 -0.76
CA ILE A 130 -10.01 -2.78 -1.92
C ILE A 130 -11.14 -1.86 -1.46
N ALA A 131 -11.17 -0.64 -1.98
CA ALA A 131 -12.27 0.30 -1.83
C ALA A 131 -12.64 0.92 -3.18
N GLU A 132 -13.91 0.93 -3.50
CA GLU A 132 -14.48 1.45 -4.74
C GLU A 132 -15.49 2.56 -4.42
N ASN A 133 -15.99 3.26 -5.43
CA ASN A 133 -16.97 4.32 -5.22
C ASN A 133 -18.25 3.83 -4.50
N ASN A 134 -18.99 4.77 -3.93
CA ASN A 134 -20.23 4.51 -3.18
C ASN A 134 -20.05 3.61 -1.92
N CYS A 135 -18.90 3.73 -1.23
CA CYS A 135 -18.60 2.97 -0.01
C CYS A 135 -18.65 1.44 -0.21
N VAL A 136 -18.28 0.99 -1.42
CA VAL A 136 -18.19 -0.42 -1.75
C VAL A 136 -16.79 -0.92 -1.42
N TYR A 137 -16.71 -1.94 -0.55
CA TYR A 137 -15.47 -2.61 -0.18
C TYR A 137 -15.58 -4.08 -0.57
N PRO A 138 -15.20 -4.47 -1.80
CA PRO A 138 -15.36 -5.84 -2.27
C PRO A 138 -14.41 -6.79 -1.54
N LEU A 139 -14.78 -8.06 -1.47
CA LEU A 139 -13.94 -9.09 -0.85
C LEU A 139 -12.75 -9.46 -1.73
N MET A 140 -12.92 -9.39 -3.05
CA MET A 140 -11.90 -9.71 -4.04
C MET A 140 -12.17 -9.02 -5.38
N SER A 141 -11.11 -8.72 -6.13
CA SER A 141 -11.19 -8.10 -7.45
C SER A 141 -9.92 -8.38 -8.25
N GLY A 142 -10.04 -9.07 -9.39
CA GLY A 142 -8.88 -9.54 -10.15
C GLY A 142 -8.00 -8.43 -10.72
N HIS A 143 -8.60 -7.38 -11.30
CA HIS A 143 -7.82 -6.26 -11.87
C HIS A 143 -7.06 -5.50 -10.79
N ASN A 144 -7.68 -5.30 -9.62
CA ASN A 144 -7.05 -4.70 -8.46
C ASN A 144 -5.90 -5.58 -7.92
N THR A 145 -6.10 -6.90 -7.81
CA THR A 145 -5.04 -7.83 -7.39
C THR A 145 -3.83 -7.74 -8.32
N ILE A 146 -4.04 -7.78 -9.64
CA ILE A 146 -2.95 -7.66 -10.63
C ILE A 146 -2.21 -6.33 -10.46
N CYS A 147 -2.95 -5.23 -10.31
CA CYS A 147 -2.38 -3.90 -10.07
C CYS A 147 -1.54 -3.84 -8.79
N VAL A 148 -2.03 -4.45 -7.69
CA VAL A 148 -1.29 -4.53 -6.42
C VAL A 148 -0.01 -5.36 -6.59
N VAL A 149 -0.09 -6.52 -7.24
CA VAL A 149 1.08 -7.37 -7.52
C VAL A 149 2.14 -6.60 -8.31
N THR A 150 1.75 -5.96 -9.42
CA THR A 150 2.65 -5.16 -10.24
C THR A 150 3.27 -4.03 -9.43
N ALA A 151 2.46 -3.26 -8.70
CA ALA A 151 2.96 -2.15 -7.89
C ALA A 151 3.96 -2.63 -6.82
N LEU A 152 3.71 -3.78 -6.17
CA LEU A 152 4.61 -4.32 -5.15
C LEU A 152 5.96 -4.79 -5.72
N LEU A 153 5.94 -5.42 -6.88
CA LEU A 153 7.16 -5.90 -7.54
C LEU A 153 7.96 -4.75 -8.13
N GLU A 154 7.34 -3.84 -8.88
CA GLU A 154 8.02 -2.72 -9.55
C GLU A 154 8.55 -1.67 -8.56
N THR A 155 7.91 -1.53 -7.40
CA THR A 155 8.44 -0.66 -6.32
C THR A 155 9.45 -1.35 -5.42
N GLY A 156 9.77 -2.62 -5.68
CA GLY A 156 10.73 -3.41 -4.90
C GLY A 156 10.29 -3.73 -3.48
N ARG A 157 8.98 -3.69 -3.19
CA ARG A 157 8.42 -4.11 -1.90
C ARG A 157 8.41 -5.62 -1.74
N VAL A 158 8.27 -6.32 -2.87
CA VAL A 158 8.57 -7.75 -3.00
C VAL A 158 9.76 -7.87 -3.96
N PRO A 159 10.84 -8.58 -3.59
CA PRO A 159 11.95 -8.83 -4.50
C PRO A 159 11.48 -9.60 -5.74
N MET A 160 11.77 -9.08 -6.93
CA MET A 160 11.45 -9.72 -8.20
C MET A 160 12.50 -10.77 -8.55
N VAL A 161 12.06 -11.97 -8.93
CA VAL A 161 12.88 -13.09 -9.38
C VAL A 161 12.43 -13.48 -10.79
N GLU A 162 13.39 -13.64 -11.71
CA GLU A 162 13.13 -14.05 -13.08
C GLU A 162 13.39 -15.55 -13.28
N PRO A 163 12.61 -16.25 -14.13
CA PRO A 163 11.56 -15.73 -15.01
C PRO A 163 10.19 -15.57 -14.34
N VAL A 164 10.00 -16.10 -13.13
CA VAL A 164 8.73 -16.11 -12.41
C VAL A 164 8.99 -15.82 -10.93
N THR A 165 8.24 -14.88 -10.37
CA THR A 165 8.17 -14.57 -8.94
C THR A 165 6.90 -15.17 -8.34
N GLU A 166 7.05 -15.98 -7.30
CA GLU A 166 5.93 -16.59 -6.58
C GLU A 166 5.83 -16.06 -5.16
N PHE A 167 4.63 -15.66 -4.74
CA PHE A 167 4.36 -15.22 -3.38
C PHE A 167 2.86 -15.28 -3.06
N THR A 168 2.52 -15.13 -1.79
CA THR A 168 1.13 -15.07 -1.32
C THR A 168 0.74 -13.64 -0.97
N LEU A 169 -0.44 -13.23 -1.41
CA LEU A 169 -1.12 -12.03 -0.92
C LEU A 169 -2.34 -12.42 -0.10
N GLU A 170 -2.75 -11.58 0.83
CA GLU A 170 -4.01 -11.75 1.57
C GLU A 170 -5.02 -10.68 1.14
N ALA A 171 -6.12 -11.12 0.54
CA ALA A 171 -7.29 -10.28 0.29
C ALA A 171 -8.35 -10.50 1.38
N PRO A 172 -9.39 -9.65 1.47
CA PRO A 172 -10.48 -9.88 2.42
C PRO A 172 -11.23 -11.21 2.18
N ALA A 173 -11.20 -11.76 0.97
CA ALA A 173 -11.72 -13.10 0.66
C ALA A 173 -10.82 -14.25 1.13
N GLY A 174 -9.56 -13.99 1.50
CA GLY A 174 -8.57 -15.01 1.90
C GLY A 174 -7.23 -14.90 1.16
N PRO A 175 -6.32 -15.88 1.38
CA PRO A 175 -5.02 -15.92 0.74
C PRO A 175 -5.11 -16.22 -0.77
N ILE A 176 -4.24 -15.57 -1.54
CA ILE A 176 -4.14 -15.67 -2.99
C ILE A 176 -2.69 -15.98 -3.34
N ARG A 177 -2.47 -17.12 -3.98
CA ARG A 177 -1.16 -17.45 -4.55
C ARG A 177 -0.98 -16.72 -5.87
N VAL A 178 0.12 -16.00 -5.98
CA VAL A 178 0.51 -15.20 -7.13
C VAL A 178 1.70 -15.85 -7.81
N SER A 179 1.65 -15.89 -9.14
CA SER A 179 2.76 -16.23 -10.02
C SER A 179 2.82 -15.11 -11.06
N ALA A 180 3.91 -14.34 -11.06
CA ALA A 180 4.06 -13.11 -11.84
C ALA A 180 5.45 -13.00 -12.46
#